data_AF-A0A838MU99-F1
#
_entry.id   AF-A0A838MU99-F1
#
_cell.length_a   1.000
_cell.length_b   1.000
_cell.length_c   1.000
_cell.angle_alpha   90.00
_cell.angle_beta   90.00
_cell.angle_gamma   90.00
#
_symmetry.space_group_name_H-M   'P 1'
#
loop_
_entity.id
_entity.type
_entity.pdbx_description
1 polymer ?
#
loop_
_entity_poly.entity_id
_entity_poly.type
_entity_poly.pdbx_seq_one_letter_code
_entity_poly.pdbx_strand_id
1 'polypeptide(L)' 'MNVHRIETTISQDRILTITDLPFQASDAVEVIVLESSLKPSSVNPYPLGGKPLRYDAPTEPVAEAEYNVMQ' A
#
# COMPACT_ATOMS: atom_id res chain seq x y z
N MET A 1 -16.67 -5.03 9.87
CA MET A 1 -15.97 -3.88 10.46
C MET A 1 -15.19 -3.23 9.33
N ASN A 2 -15.65 -2.07 8.84
CA ASN A 2 -14.97 -1.34 7.78
C ASN A 2 -14.00 -0.35 8.44
N VAL A 3 -12.71 -0.46 8.11
CA VAL A 3 -11.68 0.37 8.71
C VAL A 3 -11.19 1.37 7.67
N HIS A 4 -11.40 2.65 7.93
CA HIS A 4 -10.83 3.74 7.14
C HIS A 4 -9.60 4.27 7.86
N ARG A 5 -8.43 4.21 7.22
CA ARG A 5 -7.18 4.73 7.76
C ARG A 5 -6.86 6.08 7.13
N ILE A 6 -6.64 7.08 7.97
CA ILE A 6 -6.14 8.40 7.58
C ILE A 6 -4.78 8.57 8.28
N GLU A 7 -3.73 8.86 7.51
CA GLU A 7 -2.40 9.18 8.04
C GLU A 7 -2.17 10.68 7.88
N THR A 8 -1.79 11.36 8.96
CA THR A 8 -1.50 12.79 8.95
C THR A 8 -0.50 13.15 10.04
N THR A 9 0.10 14.33 9.92
CA THR A 9 1.03 14.88 10.91
C THR A 9 0.32 15.95 11.72
N ILE A 10 0.49 15.91 13.05
CA ILE A 10 -0.08 16.91 13.95
C ILE A 10 0.66 18.25 13.74
N SER A 11 -0.11 19.32 13.48
CA SER A 11 0.39 20.69 13.36
C SER A 11 0.83 21.27 14.71
N GLN A 12 1.52 22.42 14.69
CA GLN A 12 2.10 23.04 15.89
C GLN A 12 1.08 23.40 16.98
N ASP A 13 -0.16 23.69 16.59
CA ASP A 13 -1.29 23.97 17.48
C ASP A 13 -1.81 22.73 18.20
N ARG A 14 -1.33 21.53 17.83
CA ARG A 14 -1.70 20.23 18.40
C ARG A 14 -3.18 19.88 18.23
N ILE A 15 -3.83 20.47 17.22
CA ILE A 15 -5.22 20.18 16.88
C ILE A 15 -5.24 19.27 15.64
N LEU A 16 -6.06 18.23 15.70
CA LEU A 16 -6.32 17.36 14.55
C LEU A 16 -7.79 17.52 14.12
N THR A 17 -8.00 18.08 12.93
CA THR A 17 -9.32 18.21 12.31
C THR A 17 -9.45 17.20 11.19
N ILE A 18 -10.46 16.33 11.25
CA ILE A 18 -10.77 15.34 10.22
C ILE A 18 -12.06 15.78 9.52
N THR A 19 -12.00 16.06 8.22
CA THR A 19 -13.15 16.44 7.40
C THR A 19 -13.51 15.34 6.40
N ASP A 20 -14.72 15.42 5.84
CA ASP A 20 -15.17 14.58 4.73
C ASP A 20 -15.06 13.06 5.00
N LEU A 21 -15.38 12.65 6.22
CA LEU A 21 -15.41 11.25 6.59
C LEU A 21 -16.46 10.48 5.74
N PRO A 22 -16.15 9.26 5.25
CA PRO A 22 -17.06 8.47 4.43
C PRO A 22 -18.14 7.76 5.27
N PHE A 23 -18.66 8.43 6.30
CA PHE A 23 -19.72 7.95 7.18
C PHE A 23 -20.99 8.78 7.01
N GLN A 24 -22.15 8.18 7.27
CA GLN A 24 -23.42 8.87 7.20
C GLN A 24 -23.74 9.57 8.52
N ALA A 25 -24.70 10.50 8.47
CA ALA A 25 -25.27 11.07 9.69
C ALA A 25 -25.80 9.95 10.59
N SER A 26 -25.53 10.05 11.90
CA SER A 26 -25.91 9.06 12.92
C SER A 26 -25.11 7.75 12.93
N ASP A 27 -24.10 7.57 12.08
CA ASP A 27 -23.14 6.47 12.26
C ASP A 27 -22.33 6.67 13.54
N ALA A 28 -22.28 5.62 14.37
CA ALA A 28 -21.39 5.58 15.52
C ALA A 28 -19.97 5.25 15.05
N VAL A 29 -19.01 6.12 15.35
CA VAL A 29 -17.62 5.97 14.96
C VAL A 29 -16.70 6.00 16.17
N GLU A 30 -15.65 5.18 16.14
CA GLU A 30 -14.57 5.17 17.12
C GLU A 30 -13.31 5.75 16.47
N VAL A 31 -12.62 6.63 17.18
CA VAL A 31 -11.36 7.24 16.72
C VAL A 31 -10.22 6.73 17.58
N ILE A 32 -9.24 6.09 16.94
CA ILE A 32 -8.02 5.60 17.60
C ILE A 32 -6.84 6.38 17.04
N VAL A 33 -6.12 7.10 17.92
CA VAL A 33 -4.90 7.84 17.55
C VAL A 33 -3.70 6.99 17.95
N LEU A 34 -2.91 6.58 16.97
CA LEU A 34 -1.67 5.84 17.17
C LEU A 34 -0.50 6.72 16.74
N GLU A 35 0.57 6.73 17.51
CA GLU A 35 1.82 7.34 17.07
C GLU A 35 2.31 6.58 15.82
N SER A 36 2.43 7.29 14.71
CA SER A 36 2.97 6.69 13.49
C SER A 36 4.45 6.45 13.69
N SER A 37 4.82 5.20 13.98
CA SER A 37 6.18 4.70 13.81
C SER A 37 6.46 4.49 12.31
N LEU A 38 6.27 5.54 11.51
CA LEU A 38 6.91 5.66 10.21
C LEU A 38 8.41 5.75 10.50
N LYS A 39 9.05 4.60 10.75
CA LYS A 39 10.39 4.43 10.20
C LYS A 39 10.19 4.78 8.72
N PRO A 40 10.85 5.80 8.17
CA PRO A 40 10.90 5.91 6.73
C PRO A 40 11.30 4.52 6.26
N SER A 41 10.47 3.90 5.41
CA SER A 41 10.86 2.63 4.83
C SER A 41 12.15 2.92 4.08
N SER A 42 13.29 2.62 4.69
CA SER A 42 14.59 2.66 4.03
C SER A 42 14.63 1.68 2.86
N VAL A 43 13.61 0.83 2.76
CA VAL A 43 13.23 0.07 1.58
C VAL A 43 12.77 1.05 0.50
N ASN A 44 13.66 1.27 -0.47
CA ASN A 44 13.33 1.94 -1.72
C ASN A 44 12.03 1.31 -2.30
N PRO A 45 10.93 2.08 -2.46
CA PRO A 45 9.66 1.56 -2.98
C PRO A 45 9.78 1.06 -4.42
N TYR A 46 10.83 1.47 -5.14
CA TYR A 46 11.14 1.07 -6.51
C TYR A 46 12.57 0.52 -6.59
N PRO A 47 12.85 -0.68 -6.06
CA PRO A 47 14.20 -1.26 -6.04
C PRO A 47 14.77 -1.53 -7.45
N LEU A 48 13.88 -1.61 -8.43
CA LEU A 48 14.19 -1.78 -9.86
C LEU A 48 14.04 -0.49 -10.68
N GLY A 49 13.61 0.62 -10.07
CA GLY A 49 13.44 1.90 -10.77
C GLY A 49 14.77 2.36 -11.40
N GLY A 50 14.76 2.65 -12.70
CA GLY A 50 15.94 3.10 -13.44
C GLY A 50 16.96 2.01 -13.79
N LYS A 51 16.73 0.75 -13.42
CA LYS A 51 17.59 -0.37 -13.84
C LYS A 51 17.09 -0.92 -15.18
N PRO A 52 17.98 -1.11 -16.18
CA PRO A 52 17.60 -1.75 -17.43
C PRO A 52 17.20 -3.20 -17.17
N LEU A 53 15.94 -3.54 -17.46
CA LEU A 53 15.44 -4.90 -17.43
C LEU A 53 15.61 -5.51 -18.83
N ARG A 54 16.29 -6.66 -18.88
CA ARG A 54 16.42 -7.45 -20.10
C ARG A 54 15.54 -8.69 -19.96
N TYR A 55 14.63 -8.85 -20.91
CA TYR A 55 13.84 -10.06 -21.03
C TYR A 55 14.44 -10.89 -22.16
N ASP A 56 14.97 -12.06 -21.83
CA ASP A 56 15.34 -13.02 -22.85
C ASP A 56 14.06 -13.76 -23.26
N ALA A 57 13.67 -13.58 -24.53
CA ALA A 57 12.50 -14.19 -25.15
C ALA A 57 11.17 -14.02 -24.39
N PRO A 58 10.69 -12.78 -24.14
CA PRO A 58 9.52 -12.50 -23.30
C PRO A 58 8.20 -13.10 -23.81
N THR A 59 8.16 -13.47 -25.08
CA THR A 59 6.97 -13.97 -25.77
C THR A 59 7.18 -15.36 -26.36
N GLU A 60 8.31 -16.02 -26.07
CA GLU A 60 8.45 -17.42 -26.47
C GLU A 60 7.46 -18.28 -25.68
N PRO A 61 6.78 -19.23 -26.35
CA PRO A 61 5.94 -20.20 -25.66
C PRO A 61 6.77 -20.95 -24.63
N VAL A 62 6.23 -21.12 -23.42
CA VAL A 62 6.81 -22.08 -22.48
C VAL A 62 6.90 -23.44 -23.18
N ALA A 63 8.09 -24.04 -23.20
CA ALA A 63 8.29 -25.28 -23.93
C ALA A 63 7.30 -26.34 -23.42
N GLU A 64 6.64 -27.05 -24.35
CA GLU A 64 5.61 -28.06 -24.01
C GLU A 64 6.11 -29.11 -22.99
N ALA A 65 7.44 -29.32 -22.92
CA ALA A 65 8.10 -30.19 -21.96
C ALA A 65 7.90 -29.78 -20.48
N GLU A 66 7.68 -28.50 -20.17
CA GLU A 66 7.44 -28.01 -18.81
C GLU A 66 5.96 -28.12 -18.38
N TYR A 67 5.03 -28.28 -19.32
CA TYR A 67 3.60 -28.50 -19.03
C TYR A 67 3.31 -29.90 -18.48
N ASN A 68 4.17 -30.90 -18.76
CA ASN A 68 3.98 -32.29 -18.34
C ASN A 68 4.40 -32.60 -16.89
N VAL A 69 4.74 -31.60 -16.09
CA VAL A 69 5.11 -31.79 -14.66
C VAL A 69 3.87 -31.79 -13.74
N MET A 70 2.66 -31.63 -14.29
CA MET A 70 1.40 -31.65 -13.55
C MET A 70 0.42 -32.71 -14.07
N GLN A 71 0.82 -33.99 -14.12
CA GLN A 71 -0.09 -35.13 -14.22
C GLN A 71 0.27 -36.23 -13.24
#